data_AF-A0A3N0CD81-F1
#
_entry.id   AF-A0A3N0CD81-F1
#
_cell.length_a   1.000
_cell.length_b   1.000
_cell.length_c   1.000
_cell.angle_alpha   90.00
_cell.angle_beta   90.00
_cell.angle_gamma   90.00
#
_symmetry.space_group_name_H-M   'P 1'
#
loop_
_entity.id
_entity.type
_entity.pdbx_description
1 polymer ?
#
loop_
_entity_poly.entity_id
_entity_poly.type
_entity_poly.pdbx_seq_one_letter_code
_entity_poly.pdbx_strand_id
1 'polypeptide(L)'
;MRAYAGAELILKREQPGCHLSWNTLAGIGWIESQHGTLGDRTIGPDGRSSTPIIGPALDGGKFAAIRSTPASAEWHGDDTWEHAVGPLQFISSTWGRWAADGDGDGVADPLDLDDAAVAAGRYLCADAHDLSTGPGWSAAIHSYNHSNEYVLDVLSAANTYAERSR
;
A
#
# COMPACT_ATOMS: atom_id res chain seq x y z
N MET A 1 8.62 -3.06 -8.78
CA MET A 1 9.31 -1.81 -9.18
C MET A 1 8.55 -1.05 -10.25
N ARG A 2 8.09 -1.69 -11.34
CA ARG A 2 7.28 -1.01 -12.37
C ARG A 2 6.00 -0.39 -11.80
N ALA A 3 5.22 -1.15 -11.01
CA ALA A 3 4.05 -0.65 -10.28
C ALA A 3 4.29 0.68 -9.56
N TYR A 4 5.32 0.74 -8.70
CA TYR A 4 5.64 1.96 -7.94
C TYR A 4 6.07 3.14 -8.82
N ALA A 5 6.81 2.88 -9.90
CA ALA A 5 7.17 3.92 -10.86
C ALA A 5 5.94 4.40 -11.67
N GLY A 6 5.05 3.49 -12.04
CA GLY A 6 3.77 3.80 -12.68
C GLY A 6 2.90 4.68 -11.78
N ALA A 7 2.75 4.30 -10.52
CA ALA A 7 2.05 5.08 -9.51
C ALA A 7 2.65 6.49 -9.33
N GLU A 8 3.98 6.62 -9.24
CA GLU A 8 4.62 7.95 -9.21
C GLU A 8 4.24 8.79 -10.44
N LEU A 9 4.27 8.23 -11.65
CA LEU A 9 3.92 8.96 -12.87
C LEU A 9 2.45 9.37 -12.90
N ILE A 10 1.55 8.55 -12.38
CA ILE A 10 0.12 8.88 -12.22
C ILE A 10 -0.02 10.03 -11.22
N LEU A 11 0.56 9.91 -10.03
CA LEU A 11 0.43 10.90 -8.96
C LEU A 11 1.12 12.23 -9.30
N LYS A 12 2.20 12.22 -10.09
CA LYS A 12 2.80 13.46 -10.62
C LYS A 12 1.84 14.26 -11.50
N ARG A 13 0.87 13.59 -12.16
CA ARG A 13 -0.17 14.26 -12.96
C ARG A 13 -1.37 14.66 -12.11
N GLU A 14 -1.82 13.78 -11.21
CA GLU A 14 -3.00 14.02 -10.38
C GLU A 14 -2.74 15.04 -9.25
N GLN A 15 -1.59 14.93 -8.59
CA GLN A 15 -1.25 15.65 -7.37
C GLN A 15 0.23 16.10 -7.39
N PRO A 16 0.64 16.98 -8.31
CA PRO A 16 2.06 17.36 -8.49
C PRO A 16 2.71 17.95 -7.23
N GLY A 17 1.94 18.67 -6.40
CA GLY A 17 2.44 19.26 -5.16
C GLY A 17 2.75 18.25 -4.05
N CYS A 18 2.37 16.99 -4.22
CA CYS A 18 2.67 15.94 -3.26
C CYS A 18 4.15 15.51 -3.31
N HIS A 19 4.78 15.60 -4.47
CA HIS A 19 6.17 15.17 -4.71
C HIS A 19 6.47 13.72 -4.27
N LEU A 20 5.48 12.83 -4.38
CA LEU A 20 5.69 11.39 -4.16
C LEU A 20 6.80 10.85 -5.08
N SER A 21 7.67 10.01 -4.53
CA SER A 21 8.72 9.30 -5.26
C SER A 21 8.53 7.79 -5.12
N TRP A 22 8.76 7.03 -6.19
CA TRP A 22 8.50 5.58 -6.27
C TRP A 22 9.16 4.79 -5.15
N ASN A 23 10.34 5.23 -4.68
CA ASN A 23 11.09 4.54 -3.63
C ASN A 23 10.38 4.60 -2.27
N THR A 24 9.51 5.59 -2.04
CA THR A 24 8.64 5.64 -0.86
C THR A 24 7.63 4.50 -0.89
N LEU A 25 6.93 4.32 -2.02
CA LEU A 25 6.00 3.20 -2.21
C LEU A 25 6.72 1.85 -2.17
N ALA A 26 7.93 1.76 -2.74
CA ALA A 26 8.75 0.55 -2.62
C ALA A 26 9.12 0.26 -1.17
N GLY A 27 9.48 1.28 -0.38
CA GLY A 27 9.74 1.13 1.06
C GLY A 27 8.54 0.53 1.79
N ILE A 28 7.34 1.09 1.59
CA ILE A 28 6.09 0.56 2.16
C ILE A 28 5.87 -0.89 1.71
N GLY A 29 5.89 -1.16 0.41
CA GLY A 29 5.61 -2.51 -0.09
C GLY A 29 6.61 -3.55 0.39
N TRP A 30 7.87 -3.16 0.64
CA TRP A 30 8.85 -4.05 1.27
C TRP A 30 8.45 -4.41 2.71
N ILE A 31 8.10 -3.41 3.52
CA ILE A 31 7.71 -3.59 4.92
C ILE A 31 6.39 -4.37 5.04
N GLU A 32 5.41 -4.07 4.21
CA GLU A 32 4.09 -4.72 4.26
C GLU A 32 4.14 -6.20 3.84
N SER A 33 4.88 -6.51 2.77
CA SER A 33 4.75 -7.83 2.15
C SER A 33 5.93 -8.30 1.32
N GLN A 34 7.10 -7.65 1.44
CA GLN A 34 8.25 -7.88 0.57
C GLN A 34 7.89 -7.70 -0.92
N HIS A 35 7.01 -6.75 -1.23
CA HIS A 35 6.41 -6.50 -2.54
C HIS A 35 5.52 -7.64 -3.06
N GLY A 36 4.75 -8.25 -2.17
CA GLY A 36 3.83 -9.33 -2.49
C GLY A 36 4.47 -10.72 -2.54
N THR A 37 5.71 -10.87 -2.07
CA THR A 37 6.45 -12.15 -2.08
C THR A 37 6.57 -12.80 -0.70
N LEU A 38 6.04 -12.16 0.35
CA LEU A 38 6.08 -12.68 1.71
C LEU A 38 5.58 -14.14 1.78
N GLY A 39 6.34 -15.01 2.45
CA GLY A 39 5.99 -16.43 2.59
C GLY A 39 6.12 -17.21 1.28
N ASP A 40 7.24 -17.03 0.58
CA ASP A 40 7.62 -17.75 -0.66
C ASP A 40 6.69 -17.53 -1.86
N ARG A 41 5.89 -16.46 -1.81
CA ARG A 41 5.01 -16.07 -2.91
C ARG A 41 5.81 -15.48 -4.07
N THR A 42 5.25 -15.59 -5.26
CA THR A 42 5.75 -14.87 -6.45
C THR A 42 4.71 -13.87 -6.92
N ILE A 43 5.14 -12.80 -7.60
CA ILE A 43 4.23 -11.88 -8.28
C ILE A 43 4.02 -12.35 -9.71
N GLY A 44 2.75 -12.51 -10.09
CA GLY A 44 2.32 -12.82 -11.45
C GLY A 44 2.44 -11.62 -12.40
N PRO A 45 2.24 -11.85 -13.71
CA PRO A 45 2.23 -10.77 -14.70
C PRO A 45 1.02 -9.83 -14.54
N ASP A 46 0.00 -10.26 -13.81
CA ASP A 46 -1.26 -9.59 -13.47
C ASP A 46 -1.18 -8.89 -12.11
N GLY A 47 0.02 -8.46 -11.67
CA GLY A 47 0.22 -7.71 -10.43
C GLY A 47 -0.03 -8.49 -9.12
N ARG A 48 -0.68 -9.65 -9.16
CA ARG A 48 -1.11 -10.42 -7.99
C ARG A 48 -0.05 -11.38 -7.48
N SER A 49 -0.04 -11.59 -6.16
CA SER A 49 0.72 -12.66 -5.54
C SER A 49 0.16 -14.04 -5.92
N SER A 50 1.03 -15.05 -6.04
CA SER A 50 0.68 -16.44 -6.38
C SER A 50 -0.37 -17.06 -5.45
N THR A 51 -0.44 -16.58 -4.21
CA THR A 51 -1.55 -16.78 -3.29
C THR A 51 -1.84 -15.47 -2.56
N PRO A 52 -3.10 -15.18 -2.18
CA PRO A 52 -3.42 -13.94 -1.48
C PRO A 52 -2.59 -13.72 -0.22
N ILE A 53 -2.25 -12.46 0.04
CA ILE A 53 -1.61 -12.02 1.28
C ILE A 53 -2.70 -11.46 2.17
N ILE A 54 -2.99 -12.19 3.24
CA ILE A 54 -4.04 -11.85 4.19
C ILE A 54 -3.36 -11.58 5.53
N GLY A 55 -3.55 -10.36 6.04
CA GLY A 55 -3.09 -9.94 7.34
C GLY A 55 -3.83 -10.64 8.48
N PRO A 56 -3.45 -10.40 9.75
CA PRO A 56 -4.17 -10.93 10.90
C PRO A 56 -5.59 -10.35 11.00
N ALA A 57 -6.48 -11.08 11.69
CA ALA A 57 -7.83 -10.61 11.97
C ALA A 57 -7.80 -9.33 12.81
N LEU A 58 -8.62 -8.36 12.43
CA LEU A 58 -8.83 -7.11 13.17
C LEU A 58 -9.92 -7.32 14.23
N ASP A 59 -9.58 -8.09 15.27
CA ASP A 59 -10.54 -8.63 16.25
C ASP A 59 -10.60 -7.86 17.59
N GLY A 60 -9.82 -6.79 17.74
CA GLY A 60 -9.73 -6.03 18.99
C GLY A 60 -8.66 -6.51 19.97
N GLY A 61 -7.92 -7.57 19.65
CA GLY A 61 -6.85 -8.10 20.50
C GLY A 61 -5.57 -7.27 20.40
N LYS A 62 -4.82 -7.44 19.30
CA LYS A 62 -3.61 -6.64 19.00
C LYS A 62 -3.89 -5.44 18.08
N PHE A 63 -5.00 -5.49 17.35
CA PHE A 63 -5.40 -4.50 16.37
C PHE A 63 -6.79 -3.98 16.72
N ALA A 64 -7.23 -2.91 16.05
CA ALA A 64 -8.60 -2.42 16.20
C ALA A 64 -9.62 -3.51 15.84
N ALA A 65 -10.78 -3.52 16.51
CA ALA A 65 -11.88 -4.40 16.16
C ALA A 65 -12.65 -3.83 14.97
N ILE A 66 -12.54 -4.45 13.80
CA ILE A 66 -13.22 -4.04 12.56
C ILE A 66 -13.96 -5.23 11.98
N ARG A 67 -15.27 -5.07 11.74
CA ARG A 67 -16.10 -6.13 11.16
C ARG A 67 -15.88 -6.27 9.67
N SER A 68 -15.88 -7.51 9.21
CA SER A 68 -15.92 -7.83 7.78
C SER A 68 -17.20 -7.30 7.14
N THR A 69 -17.13 -7.05 5.84
CA THR A 69 -18.27 -6.78 4.97
C THR A 69 -18.40 -7.94 3.97
N PRO A 70 -19.57 -8.16 3.34
CA PRO A 70 -19.68 -9.18 2.30
C PRO A 70 -18.64 -9.02 1.18
N ALA A 71 -18.35 -7.78 0.78
CA ALA A 71 -17.36 -7.50 -0.26
C ALA A 71 -15.91 -7.78 0.20
N SER A 72 -15.55 -7.40 1.43
CA SER A 72 -14.20 -7.66 1.95
C SER A 72 -13.99 -9.16 2.20
N ALA A 73 -15.02 -9.88 2.65
CA ALA A 73 -14.99 -11.33 2.82
C ALA A 73 -14.66 -12.08 1.52
N GLU A 74 -14.98 -11.53 0.35
CA GLU A 74 -14.56 -12.09 -0.95
C GLU A 74 -13.03 -12.03 -1.15
N TRP A 75 -12.34 -11.08 -0.51
CA TRP A 75 -10.88 -10.94 -0.61
C TRP A 75 -10.12 -11.84 0.37
N HIS A 76 -10.63 -11.98 1.61
CA HIS A 76 -9.89 -12.64 2.71
C HIS A 76 -10.56 -13.90 3.28
N GLY A 77 -11.81 -14.19 2.94
CA GLY A 77 -12.51 -15.42 3.34
C GLY A 77 -13.01 -15.47 4.79
N ASP A 78 -12.99 -14.36 5.52
CA ASP A 78 -13.51 -14.24 6.89
C ASP A 78 -14.80 -13.40 6.87
N ASP A 79 -15.91 -13.95 7.37
CA ASP A 79 -17.22 -13.28 7.40
C ASP A 79 -17.44 -12.44 8.67
N THR A 80 -16.51 -12.50 9.61
CA THR A 80 -16.65 -12.01 10.99
C THR A 80 -15.74 -10.82 11.24
N TRP A 81 -14.47 -10.90 10.84
CA TRP A 81 -13.45 -9.88 11.07
C TRP A 81 -12.82 -9.41 9.77
N GLU A 82 -12.50 -8.12 9.71
CA GLU A 82 -11.76 -7.53 8.60
C GLU A 82 -10.30 -7.96 8.64
N HIS A 83 -9.67 -7.99 7.47
CA HIS A 83 -8.24 -8.22 7.31
C HIS A 83 -7.63 -7.17 6.38
N ALA A 84 -6.39 -6.80 6.66
CA ALA A 84 -5.58 -6.10 5.66
C ALA A 84 -5.21 -7.08 4.54
N VAL A 85 -5.41 -6.72 3.27
CA VAL A 85 -5.19 -7.61 2.13
C VAL A 85 -4.19 -7.06 1.13
N GLY A 86 -3.59 -7.98 0.39
CA GLY A 86 -2.76 -7.68 -0.77
C GLY A 86 -1.38 -7.13 -0.43
N PRO A 87 -0.59 -6.76 -1.46
CA PRO A 87 0.79 -6.38 -1.30
C PRO A 87 1.02 -5.14 -0.42
N LEU A 88 0.03 -4.24 -0.33
CA LEU A 88 0.14 -3.02 0.49
C LEU A 88 -0.84 -3.00 1.67
N GLN A 89 -1.40 -4.16 2.03
CA GLN A 89 -2.16 -4.38 3.27
C GLN A 89 -3.32 -3.37 3.47
N PHE A 90 -4.18 -3.23 2.45
CA PHE A 90 -5.38 -2.40 2.53
C PHE A 90 -6.51 -3.09 3.29
N ILE A 91 -7.24 -2.33 4.10
CA ILE A 91 -8.56 -2.73 4.62
C ILE A 91 -9.67 -2.14 3.75
N SER A 92 -10.88 -2.70 3.79
CA SER A 92 -11.98 -2.29 2.91
C SER A 92 -12.38 -0.82 3.02
N SER A 93 -12.35 -0.25 4.24
CA SER A 93 -12.70 1.15 4.44
C SER A 93 -11.72 2.11 3.77
N THR A 94 -10.42 1.81 3.83
CA THR A 94 -9.37 2.57 3.14
C THR A 94 -9.49 2.37 1.63
N TRP A 95 -9.67 1.12 1.18
CA TRP A 95 -9.85 0.81 -0.24
C TRP A 95 -11.04 1.55 -0.84
N GLY A 96 -12.20 1.55 -0.16
CA GLY A 96 -13.41 2.23 -0.63
C GLY A 96 -13.25 3.74 -0.87
N ARG A 97 -12.23 4.37 -0.28
CA ARG A 97 -11.93 5.79 -0.51
C ARG A 97 -10.84 6.01 -1.56
N TRP A 98 -9.86 5.11 -1.65
CA TRP A 98 -8.63 5.33 -2.41
C TRP A 98 -8.40 4.35 -3.56
N ALA A 99 -9.33 3.43 -3.80
CA ALA A 99 -9.27 2.44 -4.87
C ALA A 99 -8.85 3.06 -6.20
N ALA A 100 -8.05 2.30 -6.94
CA ALA A 100 -7.50 2.69 -8.22
C ALA A 100 -7.40 1.47 -9.12
N ASP A 101 -7.51 1.72 -10.42
CA ASP A 101 -7.13 0.82 -11.50
C ASP A 101 -5.79 1.37 -12.03
N GLY A 102 -4.70 0.76 -11.60
CA GLY A 102 -3.32 1.22 -11.78
C GLY A 102 -2.65 0.68 -13.03
N ASP A 103 -3.07 -0.50 -13.50
CA ASP A 103 -2.57 -1.11 -14.73
C ASP A 103 -3.49 -0.90 -15.96
N GLY A 104 -4.72 -0.42 -15.74
CA GLY A 104 -5.68 -0.07 -16.77
C GLY A 104 -6.51 -1.24 -17.28
N ASP A 105 -6.64 -2.32 -16.52
CA ASP A 105 -7.41 -3.51 -16.91
C ASP A 105 -8.94 -3.35 -16.74
N GLY A 106 -9.38 -2.25 -16.12
CA GLY A 106 -10.78 -1.91 -15.86
C GLY A 106 -11.32 -2.40 -14.51
N VAL A 107 -10.48 -2.98 -13.67
CA VAL A 107 -10.80 -3.48 -12.33
C VAL A 107 -9.95 -2.71 -11.30
N ALA A 108 -10.52 -2.43 -10.13
CA ALA A 108 -9.77 -1.92 -8.99
C ALA A 108 -9.71 -3.01 -7.93
N ASP A 109 -8.58 -3.70 -7.81
CA ASP A 109 -8.35 -4.83 -6.90
C ASP A 109 -7.26 -4.53 -5.86
N PRO A 110 -7.55 -4.57 -4.54
CA PRO A 110 -6.53 -4.37 -3.52
C PRO A 110 -5.46 -5.48 -3.48
N LEU A 111 -5.69 -6.62 -4.13
CA LEU A 111 -4.74 -7.74 -4.26
C LEU A 111 -3.75 -7.54 -5.42
N ASP A 112 -4.01 -6.59 -6.33
CA ASP A 112 -3.12 -6.23 -7.42
C ASP A 112 -2.09 -5.16 -6.96
N LEU A 113 -0.81 -5.40 -7.24
CA LEU A 113 0.27 -4.51 -6.83
C LEU A 113 0.24 -3.14 -7.53
N ASP A 114 -0.13 -3.08 -8.80
CA ASP A 114 -0.18 -1.86 -9.60
C ASP A 114 -1.33 -0.97 -9.11
N ASP A 115 -2.51 -1.55 -8.87
CA ASP A 115 -3.66 -0.87 -8.28
C ASP A 115 -3.38 -0.38 -6.86
N ALA A 116 -2.86 -1.27 -6.01
CA ALA A 116 -2.54 -0.95 -4.64
C ALA A 116 -1.50 0.18 -4.57
N ALA A 117 -0.50 0.18 -5.45
CA ALA A 117 0.52 1.23 -5.49
C ALA A 117 -0.08 2.61 -5.79
N VAL A 118 -1.04 2.71 -6.71
CA VAL A 118 -1.72 3.97 -7.01
C VAL A 118 -2.60 4.39 -5.84
N ALA A 119 -3.36 3.46 -5.25
CA ALA A 119 -4.19 3.73 -4.08
C ALA A 119 -3.36 4.24 -2.89
N ALA A 120 -2.21 3.61 -2.62
CA ALA A 120 -1.29 4.03 -1.57
C ALA A 120 -0.70 5.41 -1.87
N GLY A 121 -0.32 5.67 -3.12
CA GLY A 121 0.13 6.99 -3.54
C GLY A 121 -0.92 8.09 -3.29
N ARG A 122 -2.18 7.83 -3.67
CA ARG A 122 -3.30 8.75 -3.41
C ARG A 122 -3.55 8.97 -1.92
N TYR A 123 -3.47 7.90 -1.12
CA TYR A 123 -3.58 7.98 0.33
C TYR A 123 -2.50 8.88 0.92
N LEU A 124 -1.23 8.66 0.57
CA LEU A 124 -0.11 9.43 1.12
C LEU A 124 -0.17 10.91 0.73
N CYS A 125 -0.62 11.18 -0.50
CA CYS A 125 -0.81 12.54 -1.02
C CYS A 125 -2.07 13.23 -0.49
N ALA A 126 -2.92 12.53 0.26
CA ALA A 126 -4.07 13.13 0.90
C ALA A 126 -3.67 14.29 1.83
N ASP A 127 -4.62 15.16 2.14
CA ASP A 127 -4.45 16.31 3.03
C ASP A 127 -3.32 17.28 2.62
N ALA A 128 -2.97 17.27 1.34
CA ALA A 128 -1.97 18.16 0.72
C ALA A 128 -0.57 18.06 1.34
N HIS A 129 -0.17 16.86 1.78
CA HIS A 129 1.20 16.61 2.22
C HIS A 129 2.21 16.88 1.10
N ASP A 130 3.36 17.47 1.45
CA ASP A 130 4.54 17.56 0.59
C ASP A 130 5.60 16.54 1.06
N LEU A 131 5.68 15.41 0.35
CA LEU A 131 6.57 14.29 0.65
C LEU A 131 8.04 14.59 0.30
N SER A 132 8.34 15.73 -0.33
CA SER A 132 9.74 16.18 -0.48
C SER A 132 10.32 16.73 0.82
N THR A 133 9.48 17.04 1.81
CA THR A 133 9.88 17.54 3.12
C THR A 133 9.93 16.41 4.15
N GLY A 134 10.92 16.44 5.06
CA GLY A 134 11.00 15.47 6.15
C GLY A 134 9.73 15.40 7.01
N PRO A 135 9.18 16.53 7.49
CA PRO A 135 7.93 16.51 8.26
C PRO A 135 6.72 16.01 7.47
N GLY A 136 6.53 16.44 6.22
CA GLY A 136 5.41 16.00 5.39
C GLY A 136 5.48 14.52 5.06
N TRP A 137 6.67 14.02 4.72
CA TRP A 137 6.90 12.60 4.48
C TRP A 137 6.62 11.75 5.73
N SER A 138 7.21 12.11 6.88
CA SER A 138 7.01 11.34 8.11
C SER A 138 5.56 11.34 8.59
N ALA A 139 4.83 12.47 8.43
CA ALA A 139 3.41 12.54 8.76
C ALA A 139 2.57 11.64 7.84
N ALA A 140 2.84 11.64 6.54
CA ALA A 140 2.16 10.78 5.57
C ALA A 140 2.38 9.28 5.90
N ILE A 141 3.62 8.86 6.15
CA ILE A 141 3.91 7.46 6.51
C ILE A 141 3.29 7.08 7.86
N HIS A 142 3.35 7.95 8.87
CA HIS A 142 2.74 7.70 10.16
C HIS A 142 1.21 7.59 10.07
N SER A 143 0.57 8.27 9.12
CA SER A 143 -0.88 8.11 8.89
C SER A 143 -1.22 6.71 8.37
N TYR A 144 -0.35 6.14 7.52
CA TYR A 144 -0.48 4.78 6.99
C TYR A 144 -0.43 3.73 8.11
N ASN A 145 0.51 3.89 9.05
CA ASN A 145 0.61 3.10 10.27
C ASN A 145 1.15 3.97 11.42
N HIS A 146 0.38 4.07 12.52
CA HIS A 146 0.63 4.97 13.65
C HIS A 146 1.76 4.48 14.58
N SER A 147 2.91 4.14 13.99
CA SER A 147 4.11 3.65 14.66
C SER A 147 5.33 4.40 14.16
N ASN A 148 6.08 5.02 15.09
CA ASN A 148 7.35 5.66 14.75
C ASN A 148 8.40 4.66 14.26
N GLU A 149 8.36 3.42 14.74
CA GLU A 149 9.24 2.35 14.26
C GLU A 149 8.95 2.06 12.78
N TYR A 150 7.68 1.96 12.41
CA TYR A 150 7.25 1.78 11.02
C TYR A 150 7.75 2.93 10.11
N VAL A 151 7.66 4.19 10.56
CA VAL A 151 8.17 5.34 9.81
C VAL A 151 9.68 5.20 9.54
N LEU A 152 10.45 4.77 10.54
CA LEU A 152 11.89 4.59 10.41
C LEU A 152 12.25 3.40 9.51
N ASP A 153 11.50 2.30 9.60
CA ASP A 153 11.70 1.11 8.77
C ASP A 153 11.41 1.40 7.29
N VAL A 154 10.31 2.10 7.00
CA VAL A 154 9.98 2.55 5.65
C VAL A 154 11.04 3.52 5.13
N LEU A 155 11.54 4.43 5.97
CA LEU A 155 12.59 5.39 5.57
C LEU A 155 13.88 4.65 5.19
N SER A 156 14.29 3.67 6.01
CA SER A 156 15.45 2.84 5.78
C SER A 156 15.34 2.04 4.47
N ALA A 157 14.17 1.40 4.25
CA ALA A 157 13.89 0.67 3.03
C ALA A 157 13.87 1.59 1.79
N ALA A 158 13.19 2.74 1.86
CA ALA A 158 13.10 3.71 0.78
C ALA A 158 14.47 4.27 0.37
N ASN A 159 15.36 4.51 1.34
CA ASN A 159 16.74 4.92 1.08
C ASN A 159 17.54 3.81 0.40
N THR A 160 17.40 2.57 0.86
CA THR A 160 18.04 1.40 0.22
C THR A 160 17.64 1.27 -1.24
N TYR A 161 16.35 1.48 -1.56
CA TYR A 161 15.88 1.46 -2.94
C TYR A 161 16.42 2.61 -3.77
N ALA A 162 16.47 3.83 -3.22
CA ALA A 162 17.02 4.99 -3.92
C ALA A 162 18.52 4.83 -4.26
N GLU A 163 19.29 4.24 -3.36
CA GLU A 163 20.72 3.98 -3.56
C GLU A 163 20.98 2.96 -4.67
N ARG A 164 20.17 1.89 -4.75
CA ARG A 164 20.30 0.83 -5.77
C ARG A 164 19.92 1.26 -7.19
N SER A 165 19.21 2.37 -7.30
CA SER A 165 18.75 2.95 -8.58
C SER A 165 19.66 4.05 -9.13
N ARG A 166 20.81 4.31 -8.48
CA ARG A 166 21.87 5.18 -8.99
C ARG A 166 22.85 4.39 -9.85
#